data_AF-A0A660KKI2-F1
#
_entry.id   AF-A0A660KKI2-F1
#
_cell.length_a   1.000
_cell.length_b   1.000
_cell.length_c   1.000
_cell.angle_alpha   90.00
_cell.angle_beta   90.00
_cell.angle_gamma   90.00
#
_symmetry.space_group_name_H-M   'P 1'
#
loop_
_entity.id
_entity.type
_entity.pdbx_description
1 polymer ?
#
loop_
_entity_poly.entity_id
_entity_poly.type
_entity_poly.pdbx_seq_one_letter_code
_entity_poly.pdbx_strand_id
1 'polypeptide(L)'
;MSFTPTDTVLVTGANGHVGQHVLAQLLALPPLSRPHVRAAVRNPSSAAPLEAAFAAALAAGALSLVYVPDIVAPDAYAAAVHACTHIAHLASPLVLAPRDLEADLDDFPTWVDVRDVARAHVAALLRSEASEEPARWILSAKGVTMGDLAGIVRAEFPGLGGSGEVDGLKEGEYFDIKREEAQKALGIEEWIGIEAMVRDTIAPILEHRRKNHAES
;
A
#
# COMPACT_ATOMS: atom_id res chain seq x y z
N MET A 1 -19.72 -9.62 0.09
CA MET A 1 -19.44 -10.86 0.85
C MET A 1 -18.78 -10.49 2.17
N SER A 2 -18.67 -11.43 3.11
CA SER A 2 -17.93 -11.23 4.36
C SER A 2 -17.07 -12.44 4.67
N PHE A 3 -15.88 -12.24 5.21
CA PHE A 3 -15.09 -13.34 5.74
C PHE A 3 -15.78 -13.99 6.94
N THR A 4 -15.34 -15.21 7.19
CA THR A 4 -15.64 -16.01 8.38
C THR A 4 -14.33 -16.32 9.12
N PRO A 5 -14.37 -16.72 10.41
CA PRO A 5 -13.18 -17.11 11.14
C PRO A 5 -12.47 -18.36 10.57
N THR A 6 -13.13 -19.11 9.69
CA THR A 6 -12.54 -20.25 8.97
C THR A 6 -11.78 -19.84 7.71
N ASP A 7 -11.95 -18.61 7.24
CA ASP A 7 -11.19 -18.09 6.11
C ASP A 7 -9.73 -17.87 6.48
N THR A 8 -8.85 -18.12 5.52
CA THR A 8 -7.43 -17.81 5.62
C THR A 8 -7.01 -16.93 4.45
N VAL A 9 -6.56 -15.72 4.75
CA VAL A 9 -6.05 -14.76 3.76
C VAL A 9 -4.52 -14.79 3.79
N LEU A 10 -3.89 -15.21 2.69
CA LEU A 10 -2.46 -15.03 2.49
C LEU A 10 -2.18 -13.59 2.08
N VAL A 11 -1.36 -12.87 2.84
CA VAL A 11 -0.83 -11.57 2.45
C VAL A 11 0.64 -11.74 2.13
N THR A 12 1.01 -11.59 0.85
CA THR A 12 2.42 -11.59 0.44
C THR A 12 3.00 -10.18 0.55
N GLY A 13 4.32 -10.04 0.70
CA GLY A 13 4.93 -8.71 0.88
C GLY A 13 4.42 -8.01 2.15
N ALA A 14 4.09 -8.79 3.18
CA ALA A 14 3.28 -8.33 4.30
C ALA A 14 3.96 -7.30 5.20
N ASN A 15 5.29 -7.32 5.24
CA ASN A 15 6.10 -6.32 5.93
C ASN A 15 6.40 -5.08 5.06
N GLY A 16 5.98 -5.07 3.79
CA GLY A 16 6.06 -3.91 2.91
C GLY A 16 5.02 -2.84 3.26
N HIS A 17 5.17 -1.66 2.65
CA HIS A 17 4.37 -0.48 3.00
C HIS A 17 2.86 -0.70 2.81
N VAL A 18 2.42 -1.19 1.64
CA VAL A 18 1.01 -1.57 1.40
C VAL A 18 0.60 -2.77 2.27
N GLY A 19 1.49 -3.76 2.39
CA GLY A 19 1.23 -5.01 3.11
C GLY A 19 0.82 -4.80 4.56
N GLN A 20 1.51 -3.93 5.29
CA GLN A 20 1.20 -3.65 6.69
C GLN A 20 -0.18 -2.97 6.84
N HIS A 21 -0.56 -2.10 5.90
CA HIS A 21 -1.89 -1.49 5.91
C HIS A 21 -3.00 -2.50 5.58
N VAL A 22 -2.75 -3.45 4.66
CA VAL A 22 -3.68 -4.56 4.39
C VAL A 22 -3.83 -5.45 5.63
N LEU A 23 -2.73 -5.81 6.31
CA LEU A 23 -2.78 -6.55 7.58
C LEU A 23 -3.60 -5.82 8.63
N ALA A 24 -3.32 -4.53 8.84
CA ALA A 24 -4.02 -3.73 9.83
C ALA A 24 -5.54 -3.69 9.58
N GLN A 25 -5.95 -3.52 8.32
CA GLN A 25 -7.37 -3.48 7.95
C GLN A 25 -8.05 -4.84 8.12
N LEU A 26 -7.43 -5.95 7.69
CA LEU A 26 -7.98 -7.30 7.87
C LEU A 26 -8.09 -7.67 9.35
N LEU A 27 -7.08 -7.34 10.16
CA LEU A 27 -7.05 -7.62 11.60
C LEU A 27 -7.97 -6.70 12.41
N ALA A 28 -8.34 -5.53 11.88
CA ALA A 28 -9.32 -4.64 12.49
C ALA A 28 -10.77 -5.10 12.29
N LEU A 29 -11.03 -6.07 11.39
CA LEU A 29 -12.37 -6.61 11.19
C LEU A 29 -12.96 -7.20 12.49
N PRO A 30 -14.28 -7.13 12.70
CA PRO A 30 -14.93 -7.71 13.87
C PRO A 30 -14.59 -9.19 14.03
N PRO A 31 -14.45 -9.74 15.26
CA PRO A 31 -14.01 -11.12 15.47
C PRO A 31 -14.82 -12.19 14.74
N LEU A 32 -16.14 -12.00 14.61
CA LEU A 32 -17.03 -12.94 13.91
C LEU A 32 -16.90 -12.88 12.37
N SER A 33 -16.28 -11.84 11.83
CA SER A 33 -16.05 -11.63 10.40
C SER A 33 -14.58 -11.40 10.07
N ARG A 34 -13.68 -11.80 10.97
CA ARG A 34 -12.23 -11.67 10.82
C ARG A 34 -11.66 -12.99 10.32
N PRO A 35 -10.95 -13.02 9.19
CA PRO A 35 -10.23 -14.21 8.75
C PRO A 35 -8.95 -14.40 9.58
N HIS A 36 -8.40 -15.61 9.56
CA HIS A 36 -7.00 -15.79 9.91
C HIS A 36 -6.13 -15.16 8.81
N VAL A 37 -5.11 -14.40 9.20
CA VAL A 37 -4.20 -13.75 8.24
C VAL A 37 -2.85 -14.46 8.27
N ARG A 38 -2.39 -14.92 7.10
CA ARG A 38 -1.07 -15.53 6.91
C ARG A 38 -0.09 -14.53 6.30
N ALA A 39 0.85 -14.13 7.14
CA ALA A 39 2.00 -13.26 6.96
C ALA A 39 3.14 -13.76 6.06
N ALA A 40 3.16 -13.57 4.73
CA ALA A 40 4.34 -13.95 3.94
C ALA A 40 5.47 -12.92 4.06
N VAL A 41 6.60 -13.33 4.65
CA VAL A 41 7.78 -12.50 4.93
C VAL A 41 9.07 -13.20 4.48
N ARG A 42 10.16 -12.45 4.27
CA ARG A 42 11.39 -13.00 3.69
C ARG A 42 12.20 -13.86 4.67
N ASN A 43 12.43 -13.33 5.87
CA ASN A 43 13.26 -13.94 6.91
C ASN A 43 12.95 -13.32 8.29
N PRO A 44 13.43 -13.89 9.40
CA PRO A 44 13.13 -13.40 10.74
C PRO A 44 13.50 -11.93 10.98
N SER A 45 14.65 -11.48 10.48
CA SER A 45 15.08 -10.07 10.63
C SER A 45 14.10 -9.11 9.94
N SER A 46 13.57 -9.49 8.78
CA SER A 46 12.57 -8.69 8.07
C SER A 46 11.17 -8.75 8.71
N ALA A 47 10.91 -9.77 9.52
CA ALA A 47 9.64 -9.97 10.21
C ALA A 47 9.56 -9.22 11.53
N ALA A 48 10.68 -9.03 12.23
CA ALA A 48 10.72 -8.48 13.59
C ALA A 48 9.93 -7.15 13.77
N PRO A 49 10.00 -6.15 12.87
CA PRO A 49 9.17 -4.94 13.03
C PRO A 49 7.68 -5.22 12.93
N LEU A 50 7.26 -6.12 12.04
CA LEU A 50 5.88 -6.55 11.88
C LEU A 50 5.42 -7.35 13.09
N GLU A 51 6.25 -8.26 13.61
CA GLU A 51 5.96 -9.01 14.83
C GLU A 51 5.73 -8.09 16.02
N ALA A 52 6.57 -7.06 16.19
CA ALA A 52 6.39 -6.05 17.22
C ALA A 52 5.09 -5.24 17.04
N ALA A 53 4.80 -4.79 15.82
CA ALA A 53 3.61 -3.99 15.51
C ALA A 53 2.29 -4.78 15.69
N PHE A 54 2.30 -6.09 15.44
CA PHE A 54 1.12 -6.95 15.47
C PHE A 54 1.17 -8.06 16.53
N ALA A 55 1.94 -7.85 17.61
CA ALA A 55 2.16 -8.83 18.67
C ALA A 55 0.85 -9.38 19.28
N ALA A 56 -0.15 -8.50 19.48
CA ALA A 56 -1.45 -8.91 20.00
C ALA A 56 -2.21 -9.84 19.04
N ALA A 57 -2.13 -9.61 17.73
CA ALA A 57 -2.78 -10.46 16.73
C ALA A 57 -2.09 -11.83 16.61
N LEU A 58 -0.75 -11.85 16.72
CA LEU A 58 0.04 -13.08 16.80
C LEU A 58 -0.34 -13.90 18.05
N ALA A 59 -0.36 -13.25 19.23
CA ALA A 59 -0.72 -13.89 20.48
C ALA A 59 -2.15 -14.44 20.49
N ALA A 60 -3.09 -13.75 19.82
CA ALA A 60 -4.47 -14.19 19.68
C ALA A 60 -4.68 -15.25 18.59
N GLY A 61 -3.65 -15.63 17.83
CA GLY A 61 -3.75 -16.57 16.70
C GLY A 61 -4.48 -16.02 15.46
N ALA A 62 -4.78 -14.72 15.44
CA ALA A 62 -5.40 -14.05 14.29
C ALA A 62 -4.40 -13.81 13.14
N LEU A 63 -3.11 -13.77 13.46
CA LEU A 63 -2.00 -13.62 12.51
C LEU A 63 -1.02 -14.79 12.67
N SER A 64 -0.51 -15.33 11.57
CA SER A 64 0.64 -16.25 11.54
C SER A 64 1.68 -15.76 10.54
N LEU A 65 2.92 -16.23 10.64
CA LEU A 65 3.96 -15.94 9.65
C LEU A 65 4.29 -17.17 8.82
N VAL A 66 4.60 -16.95 7.55
CA VAL A 66 5.21 -17.94 6.65
C VAL A 66 6.41 -17.30 5.96
N TYR A 67 7.51 -18.05 5.90
CA TYR A 67 8.74 -17.55 5.28
C TYR A 67 8.80 -17.92 3.81
N VAL A 68 8.97 -16.91 2.96
CA VAL A 68 9.21 -17.03 1.52
C VAL A 68 10.52 -16.30 1.22
N PRO A 69 11.67 -16.98 1.32
CA PRO A 69 12.99 -16.35 1.23
C PRO A 69 13.29 -15.77 -0.15
N ASP A 70 12.89 -16.49 -1.19
CA ASP A 70 13.01 -16.09 -2.58
C ASP A 70 11.64 -16.21 -3.26
N ILE A 71 11.08 -15.06 -3.63
CA ILE A 71 9.75 -14.96 -4.23
C ILE A 71 9.74 -15.30 -5.73
N VAL A 72 10.92 -15.37 -6.37
CA VAL A 72 11.04 -15.74 -7.80
C VAL A 72 11.44 -17.21 -7.99
N ALA A 73 11.70 -17.93 -6.90
CA ALA A 73 11.99 -19.35 -6.96
C ALA A 73 10.78 -20.15 -7.49
N PRO A 74 11.00 -21.24 -8.23
CA PRO A 74 9.94 -22.22 -8.50
C PRO A 74 9.29 -22.65 -7.19
N ASP A 75 7.95 -22.72 -7.18
CA ASP A 75 7.16 -23.13 -6.01
C ASP A 75 7.37 -22.28 -4.74
N ALA A 76 7.89 -21.04 -4.88
CA ALA A 76 8.16 -20.12 -3.76
C ALA A 76 7.01 -20.02 -2.75
N TYR A 77 5.77 -20.05 -3.26
CA TYR A 77 4.57 -19.91 -2.44
C TYR A 77 3.82 -21.22 -2.17
N ALA A 78 4.30 -22.39 -2.61
CA ALA A 78 3.55 -23.64 -2.51
C ALA A 78 3.10 -23.96 -1.08
N ALA A 79 3.98 -23.80 -0.09
CA ALA A 79 3.63 -23.94 1.32
C ALA A 79 2.73 -22.78 1.81
N ALA A 80 2.98 -21.56 1.34
CA ALA A 80 2.26 -20.37 1.76
C ALA A 80 0.79 -20.36 1.32
N VAL A 81 0.47 -20.86 0.12
CA VAL A 81 -0.90 -20.89 -0.42
C VAL A 81 -1.73 -22.05 0.12
N HIS A 82 -1.10 -23.08 0.69
CA HIS A 82 -1.81 -24.27 1.16
C HIS A 82 -2.92 -23.90 2.16
N ALA A 83 -4.15 -24.36 1.88
CA ALA A 83 -5.35 -24.10 2.67
C ALA A 83 -5.75 -22.62 2.83
N CYS A 84 -5.23 -21.71 1.99
CA CYS A 84 -5.72 -20.34 1.94
C CYS A 84 -7.02 -20.28 1.14
N THR A 85 -7.99 -19.51 1.63
CA THR A 85 -9.23 -19.24 0.89
C THR A 85 -9.09 -18.01 -0.01
N HIS A 86 -8.19 -17.09 0.34
CA HIS A 86 -7.96 -15.84 -0.37
C HIS A 86 -6.47 -15.46 -0.39
N ILE A 87 -6.07 -14.65 -1.37
CA ILE A 87 -4.70 -14.15 -1.50
C ILE A 87 -4.73 -12.65 -1.82
N ALA A 88 -4.10 -11.85 -0.96
CA ALA A 88 -3.66 -10.50 -1.29
C ALA A 88 -2.19 -10.55 -1.74
N HIS A 89 -1.98 -10.54 -3.05
CA HIS A 89 -0.63 -10.57 -3.61
C HIS A 89 -0.05 -9.15 -3.73
N LEU A 90 0.90 -8.79 -2.87
CA LEU A 90 1.54 -7.47 -2.81
C LEU A 90 3.07 -7.56 -2.91
N ALA A 91 3.62 -8.78 -2.82
CA ALA A 91 5.03 -9.00 -3.07
C ALA A 91 5.32 -8.70 -4.53
N SER A 92 6.22 -7.74 -4.78
CA SER A 92 6.73 -7.48 -6.11
C SER A 92 8.24 -7.51 -6.06
N PRO A 93 8.93 -8.28 -6.93
CA PRO A 93 10.38 -8.23 -7.07
C PRO A 93 10.78 -6.94 -7.81
N LEU A 94 10.40 -5.78 -7.28
CA LEU A 94 10.75 -4.50 -7.86
C LEU A 94 12.26 -4.34 -7.84
N VAL A 95 12.88 -4.45 -9.02
CA VAL A 95 14.22 -3.94 -9.25
C VAL A 95 14.06 -2.48 -9.64
N LEU A 96 14.14 -1.59 -8.66
CA LEU A 96 14.16 -0.14 -8.91
C LEU A 96 15.54 0.23 -9.49
N ALA A 97 15.62 0.26 -10.81
CA ALA A 97 16.77 0.77 -11.56
C ALA A 97 16.27 1.84 -12.56
N PRO A 98 15.80 3.01 -12.07
CA PRO A 98 15.38 4.10 -12.94
C PRO A 98 16.55 4.48 -13.85
N ARG A 99 16.27 4.67 -15.15
CA ARG A 99 17.32 5.06 -16.11
C ARG A 99 17.59 6.56 -16.02
N ASP A 100 16.52 7.33 -15.78
CA ASP A 100 16.54 8.75 -15.51
C ASP A 100 15.36 9.08 -14.59
N LEU A 101 15.65 9.40 -13.32
CA LEU A 101 14.62 9.61 -12.32
C LEU A 101 13.73 10.82 -12.63
N GLU A 102 14.25 11.84 -13.31
CA GLU A 102 13.50 13.06 -13.62
C GLU A 102 12.53 12.78 -14.77
N ALA A 103 13.02 12.20 -15.86
CA ALA A 103 12.18 11.82 -17.00
C ALA A 103 11.16 10.71 -16.65
N ASP A 104 11.56 9.69 -15.89
CA ASP A 104 10.68 8.56 -15.54
C ASP A 104 9.55 8.99 -14.58
N LEU A 105 9.73 10.07 -13.79
CA LEU A 105 8.72 10.59 -12.85
C LEU A 105 7.75 11.59 -13.51
N ASP A 106 8.20 12.37 -14.49
CA ASP A 106 7.34 13.33 -15.20
C ASP A 106 6.39 12.64 -16.20
N ASP A 107 6.69 11.43 -16.69
CA ASP A 107 5.84 10.71 -17.64
C ASP A 107 4.49 10.24 -17.06
N PHE A 108 4.34 10.21 -15.73
CA PHE A 108 3.16 9.66 -15.05
C PHE A 108 2.75 10.48 -13.82
N PRO A 109 2.05 11.62 -13.98
CA PRO A 109 1.71 12.53 -12.89
C PRO A 109 0.53 12.02 -12.04
N THR A 110 0.38 10.72 -11.84
CA THR A 110 -0.79 10.10 -11.20
C THR A 110 -0.44 9.56 -9.82
N TRP A 111 -1.21 9.94 -8.82
CA TRP A 111 -0.88 9.64 -7.42
C TRP A 111 -2.05 8.98 -6.69
N VAL A 112 -1.73 8.08 -5.78
CA VAL A 112 -2.69 7.46 -4.85
C VAL A 112 -2.01 7.15 -3.53
N ASP A 113 -2.73 7.35 -2.41
CA ASP A 113 -2.22 7.04 -1.09
C ASP A 113 -2.10 5.53 -0.87
N VAL A 114 -1.03 5.08 -0.22
CA VAL A 114 -0.81 3.67 0.10
C VAL A 114 -1.96 3.04 0.90
N ARG A 115 -2.63 3.83 1.75
CA ARG A 115 -3.76 3.40 2.58
C ARG A 115 -4.99 3.14 1.71
N ASP A 116 -5.16 3.92 0.65
CA ASP A 116 -6.20 3.70 -0.34
C ASP A 116 -5.90 2.50 -1.23
N VAL A 117 -4.62 2.30 -1.59
CA VAL A 117 -4.19 1.05 -2.25
C VAL A 117 -4.51 -0.15 -1.37
N ALA A 118 -4.24 -0.08 -0.06
CA ALA A 118 -4.59 -1.15 0.87
C ALA A 118 -6.10 -1.36 0.99
N ARG A 119 -6.89 -0.27 1.07
CA ARG A 119 -8.37 -0.33 1.06
C ARG A 119 -8.87 -1.04 -0.20
N ALA A 120 -8.33 -0.70 -1.36
CA ALA A 120 -8.68 -1.34 -2.63
C ALA A 120 -8.40 -2.84 -2.63
N HIS A 121 -7.25 -3.27 -2.11
CA HIS A 121 -6.93 -4.70 -2.00
C HIS A 121 -7.89 -5.44 -1.08
N VAL A 122 -8.23 -4.87 0.09
CA VAL A 122 -9.20 -5.49 1.01
C VAL A 122 -10.61 -5.50 0.40
N ALA A 123 -11.01 -4.42 -0.25
CA ALA A 123 -12.29 -4.32 -0.96
C ALA A 123 -12.41 -5.36 -2.07
N ALA A 124 -11.35 -5.58 -2.86
CA ALA A 124 -11.32 -6.58 -3.92
C ALA A 124 -11.52 -8.03 -3.41
N LEU A 125 -11.17 -8.29 -2.14
CA LEU A 125 -11.43 -9.60 -1.51
C LEU A 125 -12.85 -9.74 -0.97
N LEU A 126 -13.55 -8.63 -0.69
CA LEU A 126 -14.82 -8.62 0.05
C LEU A 126 -16.03 -8.29 -0.81
N ARG A 127 -15.86 -7.51 -1.87
CA ARG A 127 -16.94 -6.97 -2.69
C ARG A 127 -17.09 -7.79 -3.95
N SER A 128 -18.28 -8.36 -4.18
CA SER A 128 -18.54 -9.12 -5.40
C SER A 128 -18.46 -8.21 -6.62
N GLU A 129 -18.88 -6.95 -6.48
CA GLU A 129 -18.80 -5.95 -7.55
C GLU A 129 -17.36 -5.66 -7.98
N ALA A 130 -16.36 -5.98 -7.14
CA ALA A 130 -14.95 -5.87 -7.48
C ALA A 130 -14.33 -7.18 -8.01
N SER A 131 -15.05 -8.31 -7.92
CA SER A 131 -14.51 -9.66 -8.12
C SER A 131 -15.40 -10.62 -8.94
N GLU A 132 -16.53 -10.16 -9.48
CA GLU A 132 -17.50 -10.98 -10.23
C GLU A 132 -16.93 -11.57 -11.52
N GLU A 133 -16.01 -10.85 -12.16
CA GLU A 133 -15.17 -11.31 -13.26
C GLU A 133 -13.73 -10.83 -13.03
N PRO A 134 -12.70 -11.42 -13.70
CA PRO A 134 -11.34 -10.91 -13.64
C PRO A 134 -11.28 -9.42 -14.02
N ALA A 135 -11.18 -8.56 -13.01
CA ALA A 135 -11.21 -7.11 -13.16
C ALA A 135 -9.82 -6.51 -12.92
N ARG A 136 -9.57 -5.36 -13.55
CA ARG A 136 -8.35 -4.57 -13.35
C ARG A 136 -8.77 -3.17 -12.95
N TRP A 137 -8.45 -2.79 -11.72
CA TRP A 137 -8.75 -1.47 -11.18
C TRP A 137 -7.48 -0.62 -11.15
N ILE A 138 -7.48 0.47 -11.92
CA ILE A 138 -6.43 1.48 -11.86
C ILE A 138 -6.79 2.45 -10.74
N LEU A 139 -5.89 2.62 -9.77
CA LEU A 139 -6.09 3.52 -8.64
C LEU A 139 -5.31 4.81 -8.90
N SER A 140 -6.03 5.91 -9.07
CA SER A 140 -5.46 7.24 -9.25
C SER A 140 -6.39 8.25 -8.59
N ALA A 141 -5.92 8.90 -7.52
CA ALA A 141 -6.70 9.85 -6.76
C ALA A 141 -6.74 11.22 -7.46
N LYS A 142 -5.56 11.70 -7.91
CA LYS A 142 -5.42 12.99 -8.58
C LYS A 142 -4.16 13.04 -9.44
N GLY A 143 -4.27 13.74 -10.57
CA GLY A 143 -3.13 14.13 -11.38
C GLY A 143 -2.43 15.38 -10.82
N VAL A 144 -1.12 15.34 -10.58
CA VAL A 144 -0.32 16.42 -9.97
C VAL A 144 1.10 16.40 -10.55
N THR A 145 1.65 17.55 -10.96
CA THR A 145 3.04 17.64 -11.47
C THR A 145 4.07 17.58 -10.32
N MET A 146 5.35 17.37 -10.64
CA MET A 146 6.42 17.51 -9.64
C MET A 146 6.52 18.95 -9.09
N GLY A 147 6.25 19.94 -9.94
CA GLY A 147 6.20 21.35 -9.56
C GLY A 147 5.10 21.65 -8.53
N ASP A 148 3.90 21.12 -8.77
CA ASP A 148 2.78 21.20 -7.82
C ASP A 148 3.11 20.50 -6.50
N LEU A 149 3.71 19.29 -6.57
CA LEU A 149 4.13 18.54 -5.39
C LEU A 149 5.16 19.32 -4.57
N ALA A 150 6.15 19.93 -5.22
CA ALA A 150 7.13 20.81 -4.57
C ALA A 150 6.43 22.03 -3.93
N GLY A 151 5.40 22.58 -4.57
CA GLY A 151 4.54 23.62 -4.00
C GLY A 151 3.88 23.19 -2.69
N ILE A 152 3.27 22.00 -2.67
CA ILE A 152 2.63 21.42 -1.47
C ILE A 152 3.66 21.20 -0.37
N VAL A 153 4.83 20.64 -0.68
CA VAL A 153 5.90 20.42 0.31
C VAL A 153 6.34 21.73 0.94
N ARG A 154 6.53 22.80 0.16
CA ARG A 154 6.91 24.12 0.67
C ARG A 154 5.84 24.72 1.60
N ALA A 155 4.56 24.49 1.29
CA ALA A 155 3.45 24.97 2.10
C ALA A 155 3.30 24.19 3.42
N GLU A 156 3.40 22.86 3.37
CA GLU A 156 3.23 21.96 4.51
C GLU A 156 4.45 21.91 5.44
N PHE A 157 5.65 22.07 4.88
CA PHE A 157 6.92 21.98 5.60
C PHE A 157 7.85 23.17 5.28
N PRO A 158 7.56 24.38 5.82
CA PRO A 158 8.41 25.55 5.63
C PRO A 158 9.85 25.25 6.07
N GLY A 159 10.81 25.41 5.15
CA GLY A 159 12.24 25.20 5.42
C GLY A 159 12.84 23.90 4.89
N LEU A 160 12.05 22.98 4.32
CA LEU A 160 12.57 21.77 3.68
C LEU A 160 13.27 22.03 2.32
N GLY A 161 13.15 23.24 1.79
CA GLY A 161 13.57 23.58 0.42
C GLY A 161 12.60 23.05 -0.64
N GLY A 162 12.98 23.16 -1.91
CA GLY A 162 12.20 22.68 -3.06
C GLY A 162 12.18 23.68 -4.21
N SER A 163 12.71 23.30 -5.36
CA SER A 163 12.65 24.03 -6.63
C SER A 163 11.55 23.46 -7.53
N GLY A 164 11.11 24.21 -8.54
CA GLY A 164 10.06 23.80 -9.47
C GLY A 164 8.90 24.78 -9.50
N GLU A 165 8.46 25.13 -10.70
CA GLU A 165 7.31 26.01 -10.94
C GLU A 165 6.01 25.24 -10.70
N VAL A 166 5.06 25.87 -10.02
CA VAL A 166 3.71 25.32 -9.84
C VAL A 166 2.92 25.72 -11.08
N ASP A 167 2.69 24.78 -11.98
CA ASP A 167 2.08 25.04 -13.28
C ASP A 167 0.82 24.22 -13.56
N GLY A 168 0.51 23.24 -12.70
CA GLY A 168 -0.63 22.34 -12.89
C GLY A 168 -0.47 21.39 -14.07
N LEU A 169 -1.36 20.41 -14.16
CA LEU A 169 -1.49 19.61 -15.38
C LEU A 169 -2.18 20.43 -16.47
N LYS A 170 -1.53 20.56 -17.62
CA LYS A 170 -2.11 21.23 -18.79
C LYS A 170 -2.95 20.25 -19.60
N GLU A 171 -4.07 20.75 -20.12
CA GLU A 171 -4.98 19.97 -20.94
C GLU A 171 -4.27 19.44 -22.21
N GLY A 172 -4.40 18.14 -22.47
CA GLY A 172 -3.79 17.49 -23.64
C GLY A 172 -2.32 17.09 -23.47
N GLU A 173 -1.64 17.47 -22.39
CA GLU A 173 -0.27 17.01 -22.09
C GLU A 173 -0.26 15.61 -21.46
N TYR A 174 -1.31 15.27 -20.70
CA TYR A 174 -1.41 14.01 -19.97
C TYR A 174 -2.75 13.31 -20.21
N PHE A 175 -2.76 11.99 -20.06
CA PHE A 175 -3.98 11.20 -20.10
C PHE A 175 -4.77 11.35 -18.79
N ASP A 176 -6.09 11.42 -18.88
CA ASP A 176 -6.96 11.38 -17.70
C ASP A 176 -7.32 9.93 -17.36
N ILE A 177 -7.28 9.60 -16.06
CA ILE A 177 -7.69 8.28 -15.56
C ILE A 177 -9.12 8.42 -15.05
N LYS A 178 -10.05 7.78 -15.76
CA LYS A 178 -11.41 7.55 -15.28
C LYS A 178 -11.37 6.65 -14.07
N ARG A 179 -11.78 7.18 -12.93
CA ARG A 179 -11.63 6.56 -11.60
C ARG A 179 -12.97 6.11 -11.01
N GLU A 180 -14.08 6.53 -11.61
CA GLU A 180 -15.44 6.33 -11.11
C GLU A 180 -15.80 4.84 -11.06
N GLU A 181 -15.39 4.07 -12.06
CA GLU A 181 -15.64 2.62 -12.11
C GLU A 181 -14.89 1.90 -10.98
N ALA A 182 -13.61 2.23 -10.77
CA ALA A 182 -12.81 1.69 -9.68
C ALA A 182 -13.39 2.08 -8.31
N GLN A 183 -13.76 3.36 -8.13
CA GLN A 183 -14.40 3.85 -6.90
C GLN A 183 -15.69 3.10 -6.58
N LYS A 184 -16.57 2.94 -7.58
CA LYS A 184 -17.83 2.23 -7.43
C LYS A 184 -17.62 0.76 -7.10
N ALA A 185 -16.77 0.07 -7.85
CA ALA A 185 -16.52 -1.36 -7.65
C ALA A 185 -15.89 -1.63 -6.28
N LEU A 186 -14.91 -0.81 -5.88
CA LEU A 186 -14.17 -0.96 -4.62
C LEU A 186 -14.85 -0.30 -3.41
N GLY A 187 -15.94 0.44 -3.60
CA GLY A 187 -16.61 1.18 -2.52
C GLY A 187 -15.75 2.29 -1.93
N ILE A 188 -14.92 2.93 -2.75
CA ILE A 188 -14.06 4.05 -2.35
C ILE A 188 -14.78 5.35 -2.68
N GLU A 189 -15.49 5.90 -1.70
CA GLU A 189 -16.23 7.16 -1.85
C GLU A 189 -15.29 8.34 -2.07
N GLU A 190 -14.24 8.44 -1.26
CA GLU A 190 -13.24 9.49 -1.31
C GLU A 190 -11.82 8.90 -1.18
N TRP A 191 -10.90 9.51 -1.93
CA TRP A 191 -9.47 9.26 -1.88
C TRP A 191 -8.82 10.24 -0.90
N ILE A 192 -7.76 9.80 -0.24
CA ILE A 192 -6.92 10.68 0.57
C ILE A 192 -6.27 11.72 -0.34
N GLY A 193 -6.45 13.00 0.00
CA GLY A 193 -5.92 14.12 -0.76
C GLY A 193 -4.39 14.18 -0.77
N ILE A 194 -3.82 14.76 -1.82
CA ILE A 194 -2.36 14.82 -2.04
C ILE A 194 -1.64 15.58 -0.91
N GLU A 195 -2.27 16.58 -0.32
CA GLU A 195 -1.72 17.34 0.82
C GLU A 195 -1.54 16.43 2.04
N ALA A 196 -2.54 15.60 2.34
CA ALA A 196 -2.47 14.62 3.43
C ALA A 196 -1.43 13.52 3.12
N MET A 197 -1.37 13.05 1.87
CA MET A 197 -0.34 12.10 1.42
C MET A 197 1.07 12.64 1.68
N VAL A 198 1.34 13.88 1.24
CA VAL A 198 2.64 14.54 1.41
C VAL A 198 2.97 14.69 2.89
N ARG A 199 2.01 15.16 3.68
CA ARG A 199 2.18 15.36 5.11
C ARG A 199 2.54 14.06 5.84
N ASP A 200 1.73 13.03 5.61
CA ASP A 200 1.87 11.75 6.30
C ASP A 200 3.08 10.94 5.82
N THR A 201 3.58 11.24 4.61
CA THR A 201 4.84 10.68 4.11
C THR A 201 6.05 11.37 4.74
N ILE A 202 6.08 12.70 4.74
CA ILE A 202 7.28 13.47 5.13
C ILE A 202 7.43 13.59 6.64
N ALA A 203 6.34 13.82 7.39
CA ALA A 203 6.43 14.11 8.82
C ALA A 203 7.14 13.01 9.63
N PRO A 204 6.84 11.70 9.44
CA PRO A 204 7.55 10.64 10.16
C PRO A 204 9.03 10.55 9.80
N ILE A 205 9.41 10.86 8.56
CA ILE A 205 10.81 10.89 8.11
C ILE A 205 11.57 11.99 8.86
N LEU A 206 10.99 13.18 8.98
CA LEU A 206 11.60 14.28 9.71
C LEU A 206 11.71 13.98 11.20
N GLU A 207 10.69 13.37 11.79
CA GLU A 207 10.73 12.94 13.18
C GLU A 207 11.83 11.92 13.43
N HIS A 208 11.96 10.91 12.56
CA HIS A 208 13.01 9.89 12.65
C HIS A 208 14.41 10.52 12.52
N ARG A 209 14.62 11.42 11.55
CA ARG A 209 15.89 12.14 11.38
C ARG A 209 16.24 12.97 12.62
N ARG A 210 15.27 13.66 13.21
CA ARG A 210 15.46 14.46 14.42
C ARG A 210 15.89 13.60 15.62
N LYS A 211 15.28 12.42 15.80
CA LYS A 211 15.64 11.48 16.88
C LYS A 211 17.09 10.99 16.72
N ASN A 212 17.47 10.58 15.51
CA ASN A 212 18.82 10.06 15.26
C ASN A 212 19.91 11.16 15.37
N HIS A 213 19.61 12.40 14.96
CA HIS A 213 20.53 13.53 15.13
C HIS A 213 20.66 14.03 16.58
N ALA A 214 19.69 13.75 17.46
CA ALA A 214 19.77 14.09 18.88
C ALA A 214 20.58 13.06 19.71
N GLU A 215 20.83 11.89 19.14
CA GLU A 215 21.59 10.78 19.75
C GLU A 215 23.05 10.70 19.26
N SER A 216 23.49 11.65 18.42
CA SER A 216 24.87 11.78 17.89
C SER A 216 25.55 13.06 18.36
#